data_AF-A9X4C5-F1
#
_entry.id   AF-A9X4C5-F1
#
_cell.length_a   1.000
_cell.length_b   1.000
_cell.length_c   1.000
_cell.angle_alpha   90.00
_cell.angle_beta   90.00
_cell.angle_gamma   90.00
#
_symmetry.space_group_name_H-M   'P 1'
#
loop_
_entity.id
_entity.type
_entity.pdbx_description
1 polymer ?
#
loop_
_entity_poly.entity_id
_entity_poly.type
_entity_poly.pdbx_seq_one_letter_code
_entity_poly.pdbx_strand_id
1 'polypeptide(L)' 'MRLTQGTFSFLPDLTDEQIAKQIEYSISENWAVSIEYTDDPHPRNNFWELWGLPLFDILAG' A
#
# COMPACT_ATOMS: atom_id res chain seq x y z
N MET A 1 -19.82 7.60 5.03
CA MET A 1 -18.74 8.58 4.81
C MET A 1 -17.53 7.84 4.24
N ARG A 2 -16.63 8.49 3.49
CA ARG A 2 -15.43 7.84 2.89
C ARG A 2 -14.23 8.13 3.78
N LEU A 3 -13.48 7.09 4.15
CA LEU A 3 -12.18 7.23 4.82
C LEU A 3 -11.17 7.82 3.83
N THR A 4 -10.43 8.85 4.24
CA THR A 4 -9.48 9.56 3.37
C THR A 4 -8.03 9.45 3.83
N GLN A 5 -7.72 8.47 4.70
CA GLN A 5 -6.33 8.04 4.95
C GLN A 5 -5.78 7.35 3.69
N GLY A 6 -4.48 7.45 3.47
CA GLY A 6 -3.81 6.97 2.24
C GLY A 6 -3.60 8.06 1.19
N THR A 7 -2.48 7.99 0.49
CA THR A 7 -1.98 9.05 -0.42
C THR A 7 -2.94 9.42 -1.55
N PHE A 8 -3.73 8.46 -2.04
CA PHE A 8 -4.57 8.62 -3.23
C PHE A 8 -6.08 8.59 -2.95
N SER A 9 -6.51 8.67 -1.69
CA SER A 9 -7.91 8.40 -1.29
C SER A 9 -8.94 9.44 -1.74
N PHE A 10 -8.50 10.56 -2.32
CA PHE A 10 -9.34 11.55 -3.01
C PHE A 10 -9.54 11.26 -4.50
N LEU A 11 -8.75 10.36 -5.08
CA LEU A 11 -8.98 9.81 -6.42
C LEU A 11 -10.02 8.67 -6.35
N PRO A 12 -10.58 8.24 -7.50
CA PRO A 12 -11.26 6.95 -7.58
C PRO A 12 -10.37 5.80 -7.10
N ASP A 13 -10.98 4.71 -6.66
CA ASP A 13 -10.25 3.51 -6.26
C ASP A 13 -9.38 3.04 -7.44
N LEU A 14 -8.11 2.73 -7.15
CA LEU A 14 -7.15 2.35 -8.17
C LEU A 14 -7.51 0.98 -8.76
N THR A 15 -7.37 0.84 -10.07
CA THR A 15 -7.42 -0.47 -10.73
C THR A 15 -6.14 -1.26 -10.47
N ASP A 16 -6.17 -2.57 -10.66
CA ASP A 16 -5.00 -3.43 -10.50
C ASP A 16 -3.82 -2.96 -11.39
N GLU A 17 -4.08 -2.47 -12.61
CA GLU A 17 -3.04 -1.94 -13.50
C GLU A 17 -2.43 -0.64 -12.95
N GLN A 18 -3.20 0.18 -12.24
CA GLN A 18 -2.69 1.40 -11.61
C GLN A 18 -1.87 1.05 -10.36
N ILE A 19 -2.32 0.08 -9.56
CA ILE A 19 -1.59 -0.43 -8.40
C ILE A 19 -0.25 -1.01 -8.84
N ALA A 20 -0.24 -1.85 -9.88
CA ALA A 20 0.97 -2.45 -10.43
C ALA A 20 2.03 -1.38 -10.78
N LYS A 21 1.64 -0.28 -11.41
CA LYS A 21 2.56 0.83 -11.72
C LYS A 21 3.17 1.52 -10.48
N GLN A 22 2.41 1.62 -9.38
CA GLN A 22 2.96 2.18 -8.12
C GLN A 22 3.93 1.20 -7.46
N ILE A 23 3.68 -0.10 -7.57
CA ILE A 23 4.59 -1.15 -7.09
C ILE A 23 5.87 -1.16 -7.94
N GLU A 24 5.76 -1.13 -9.26
CA GLU A 24 6.90 -1.03 -10.20
C GLU A 24 7.79 0.17 -9.87
N TYR A 25 7.18 1.33 -9.62
CA TYR A 25 7.89 2.53 -9.17
C TYR A 25 8.65 2.27 -7.86
N SER A 26 7.99 1.71 -6.85
CA SER A 26 8.61 1.42 -5.54
C SER A 26 9.80 0.46 -5.66
N ILE A 27 9.69 -0.56 -6.51
CA ILE A 27 10.78 -1.50 -6.80
C ILE A 27 11.94 -0.78 -7.51
N SER A 28 11.64 0.09 -8.48
CA SER A 28 12.67 0.85 -9.20
C SER A 28 13.48 1.80 -8.31
N GLU A 29 12.87 2.26 -7.21
CA GLU A 29 13.51 3.07 -6.16
C GLU A 29 14.20 2.22 -5.08
N ASN A 30 14.25 0.89 -5.25
CA ASN A 30 14.86 -0.07 -4.32
C ASN A 30 14.21 -0.04 -2.92
N TRP A 31 12.88 0.06 -2.86
CA TRP A 31 12.10 0.01 -1.62
C TRP A 31 11.50 -1.38 -1.38
N ALA A 32 11.44 -1.79 -0.12
CA ALA A 32 10.68 -2.96 0.29
C ALA A 32 9.17 -2.66 0.26
N VAL A 33 8.37 -3.62 -0.22
CA VAL A 33 6.91 -3.49 -0.32
C VAL A 33 6.23 -4.37 0.73
N SER A 34 5.24 -3.84 1.44
CA SER A 34 4.46 -4.56 2.46
C SER A 34 2.97 -4.33 2.26
N ILE A 35 2.14 -5.23 2.77
CA ILE A 35 0.68 -5.11 2.81
C ILE A 35 0.25 -5.15 4.29
N GLU A 36 -0.59 -4.18 4.66
CA GLU A 36 -1.16 -4.03 6.00
C GLU A 36 -2.69 -3.92 5.93
N TYR A 37 -3.40 -4.38 6.95
CA TYR A 37 -4.87 -4.32 7.01
C TYR A 37 -5.39 -4.04 8.43
N THR A 38 -6.57 -3.43 8.53
CA THR A 38 -7.27 -3.16 9.80
C THR A 38 -8.77 -3.04 9.58
N ASP A 39 -9.57 -3.31 10.61
CA ASP A 39 -10.98 -2.95 10.71
C ASP A 39 -11.24 -1.72 11.62
N ASP A 40 -10.20 -1.20 12.31
CA ASP A 40 -10.22 0.04 13.08
C ASP A 40 -9.52 1.19 12.31
N PRO A 41 -10.28 2.07 11.64
CA PRO A 41 -9.74 3.18 10.86
C PRO A 41 -9.45 4.44 11.70
N HIS A 42 -9.37 4.32 13.03
CA HIS A 42 -9.11 5.48 13.89
C HIS A 42 -7.83 6.22 13.44
N PRO A 43 -7.82 7.57 13.33
CA PRO A 43 -6.68 8.33 12.79
C PRO A 43 -5.40 8.26 13.63
N ARG A 44 -5.44 7.54 14.75
CA ARG A 44 -4.31 7.30 15.66
C ARG A 44 -4.01 5.81 15.85
N ASN A 45 -4.69 4.93 15.11
CA ASN A 45 -4.33 3.53 15.02
C ASN A 45 -3.12 3.42 14.08
N ASN A 46 -1.93 3.36 14.68
CA ASN A 46 -0.66 3.44 13.92
C ASN A 46 -0.13 2.08 13.48
N PHE A 47 -0.62 0.98 14.05
CA PHE A 47 -0.10 -0.36 13.83
C PHE A 47 -1.22 -1.24 13.29
N TRP A 48 -1.25 -1.37 11.97
CA TRP A 48 -2.15 -2.30 11.30
C TRP A 48 -1.53 -3.69 11.29
N GLU A 49 -2.33 -4.71 11.00
CA GLU A 49 -1.87 -6.09 10.96
C GLU A 49 -1.09 -6.37 9.68
N LEU A 50 0.07 -7.00 9.80
CA LEU A 50 0.91 -7.37 8.66
C LEU A 50 0.33 -8.58 7.91
N TRP A 51 0.29 -8.50 6.59
CA TRP A 51 0.13 -9.68 5.74
C TRP A 51 1.50 -10.30 5.45
N GLY A 52 1.97 -11.15 6.37
CA GLY A 52 3.27 -11.81 6.26
C GLY A 52 4.44 -10.85 6.55
N LEU A 53 5.56 -11.06 5.85
CA LEU A 53 6.76 -10.21 5.97
C LEU A 53 6.87 -9.26 4.76
N PRO A 54 7.47 -8.07 4.92
CA PRO A 54 7.79 -7.20 3.79
C PRO A 54 8.65 -7.94 2.74
N LEU A 55 8.42 -7.60 1.47
CA LEU A 55 9.12 -8.16 0.32
C LEU A 55 10.37 -7.32 0.02
N PHE A 56 11.53 -7.77 0.48
CA PHE A 56 12.80 -7.03 0.35
C PHE A 56 13.53 -7.27 -0.98
N ASP A 57 13.49 -8.50 -1.50
CA ASP A 57 14.33 -8.93 -2.65
C ASP A 57 13.51 -9.16 -3.93
N ILE A 58 12.46 -8.37 -4.16
CA ILE A 58 11.63 -8.46 -5.36
C ILE A 58 12.23 -7.66 -6.52
N LEU A 59 12.22 -8.24 -7.72
CA LEU A 59 12.67 -7.59 -8.95
C LEU A 59 11.47 -7.19 -9.80
N ALA A 60 11.58 -6.05 -10.50
CA ALA A 60 10.61 -5.67 -11.52
C ALA A 60 10.72 -6.65 -12.70
N GLY A 61 9.57 -7.16 -13.16
CA GLY A 61 9.45 -8.11 -14.27
C GLY A 61 9.52 -7.47 -15.64
#